data_AF-A0A7L1G6R4-F1
#
_entry.id   AF-A0A7L1G6R4-F1
#
_cell.length_a   1.000
_cell.length_b   1.000
_cell.length_c   1.000
_cell.angle_alpha   90.00
_cell.angle_beta   90.00
_cell.angle_gamma   90.00
#
_symmetry.space_group_name_H-M   'P 1'
#
loop_
_entity.id
_entity.type
_entity.pdbx_description
1 polymer ?
#
loop_
_entity_poly.entity_id
_entity_poly.type
_entity_poly.pdbx_seq_one_letter_code
_entity_poly.pdbx_strand_id
1 'polypeptide(L)'
;QVDSSWRRERILQVPLCREDCEQWWEDCKDFVTCKEDWHKGWNWATGTNRCPWGSLCRPFREVFPQPKDLCEKIWSHSYSYSRWQRGSGRCIQMWFDPAQGNPNVVVAKYYAWKRRTSPSWRDNLAPELDRACSPLPWPGLVLLVPLVLVVTFGRSWK
;
A
#
# COMPACT_ATOMS: atom_id res chain seq x y z
N GLN A 1 -2.66 -0.25 -8.18
CA GLN A 1 -3.18 0.27 -9.45
C GLN A 1 -4.27 -0.68 -9.95
N VAL A 2 -5.36 -0.16 -10.49
CA VAL A 2 -6.42 -0.95 -11.13
C VAL A 2 -6.64 -0.39 -12.53
N ASP A 3 -6.83 -1.27 -13.49
CA ASP A 3 -7.21 -0.88 -14.84
C ASP A 3 -8.71 -1.10 -14.99
N SER A 4 -9.48 -0.04 -14.75
CA SER A 4 -10.93 -0.05 -14.88
C SER A 4 -11.40 1.22 -15.56
N SER A 5 -12.54 1.16 -16.23
CA SER A 5 -13.08 2.26 -17.04
C SER A 5 -13.35 3.57 -16.27
N TRP A 6 -13.39 3.52 -14.94
CA TRP A 6 -13.82 4.65 -14.09
C TRP A 6 -12.82 5.03 -12.98
N ARG A 7 -11.77 4.25 -12.74
CA ARG A 7 -10.70 4.57 -11.77
C ARG A 7 -9.38 3.88 -12.11
N ARG A 8 -8.28 4.57 -11.79
CA ARG A 8 -6.89 4.07 -11.95
C ARG A 8 -6.32 3.45 -10.68
N GLU A 9 -6.89 3.78 -9.52
CA GLU A 9 -6.43 3.33 -8.21
C GLU A 9 -7.61 2.93 -7.34
N ARG A 10 -7.37 1.99 -6.42
CA ARG A 10 -8.32 1.61 -5.39
C ARG A 10 -7.59 1.18 -4.14
N ILE A 11 -8.29 1.27 -3.02
CA ILE A 11 -7.88 0.63 -1.78
C ILE A 11 -8.17 -0.86 -1.82
N LEU A 12 -7.32 -1.63 -1.14
CA LEU A 12 -7.46 -3.06 -0.92
C LEU A 12 -7.03 -3.37 0.50
N GLN A 13 -7.77 -4.27 1.16
CA GLN A 13 -7.44 -4.82 2.49
C GLN A 13 -7.14 -3.74 3.54
N VAL A 14 -7.86 -2.62 3.52
CA VAL A 14 -7.74 -1.60 4.55
C VAL A 14 -8.20 -2.21 5.89
N PRO A 15 -7.36 -2.22 6.94
CA PRO A 15 -7.69 -2.88 8.20
C PRO A 15 -8.75 -2.06 8.94
N LEU A 16 -10.02 -2.39 8.77
CA LEU A 16 -11.13 -1.68 9.42
C LEU A 16 -11.16 -2.05 10.91
N CYS A 17 -11.38 -1.06 11.78
CA CYS A 17 -11.52 -1.32 13.20
C CYS A 17 -12.72 -2.23 13.46
N ARG A 18 -12.57 -3.11 14.47
CA ARG A 18 -13.56 -4.11 14.83
C ARG A 18 -14.94 -3.50 15.02
N GLU A 19 -15.02 -2.47 15.87
CA GLU A 19 -16.29 -1.84 16.25
C GLU A 19 -16.95 -1.16 15.05
N ASP A 20 -16.19 -0.53 14.15
CA ASP A 20 -16.74 0.09 12.93
C ASP A 20 -17.41 -0.95 12.01
N CYS A 21 -16.81 -2.14 11.89
CA CYS A 21 -17.38 -3.20 11.08
C CYS A 21 -18.59 -3.88 11.75
N GLU A 22 -18.47 -4.20 13.03
CA GLU A 22 -19.53 -4.84 13.81
C GLU A 22 -20.77 -3.94 13.89
N GLN A 23 -20.59 -2.65 14.19
CA GLN A 23 -21.71 -1.71 14.27
C GLN A 23 -22.38 -1.49 12.91
N TRP A 24 -21.60 -1.35 11.84
CA TRP A 24 -22.17 -1.24 10.50
C TRP A 24 -23.05 -2.45 10.14
N TRP A 25 -22.58 -3.66 10.45
CA TRP A 25 -23.37 -4.86 10.23
C TRP A 25 -24.63 -4.90 11.10
N GLU A 26 -24.50 -4.58 12.38
CA GLU A 26 -25.60 -4.60 13.35
C GLU A 26 -26.72 -3.62 12.94
N ASP A 27 -26.35 -2.42 12.47
CA ASP A 27 -27.30 -1.40 11.98
C ASP A 27 -28.01 -1.86 10.69
N CYS A 28 -27.38 -2.73 9.90
CA CYS A 28 -27.88 -3.15 8.59
C CYS A 28 -28.58 -4.52 8.58
N LYS A 29 -28.42 -5.37 9.60
CA LYS A 29 -28.77 -6.80 9.56
C LYS A 29 -30.24 -7.11 9.20
N ASP A 30 -31.16 -6.20 9.53
CA ASP A 30 -32.60 -6.33 9.29
C ASP A 30 -33.07 -5.71 7.95
N PHE A 31 -32.19 -5.01 7.23
CA PHE A 31 -32.48 -4.53 5.87
C PHE A 31 -32.36 -5.66 4.84
N VAL A 32 -32.61 -5.35 3.57
CA VAL A 32 -32.53 -6.34 2.47
C VAL A 32 -31.53 -5.94 1.39
N THR A 33 -30.91 -6.95 0.79
CA THR A 33 -30.06 -6.84 -0.39
C THR A 33 -30.23 -8.09 -1.26
N CYS A 34 -29.87 -8.01 -2.54
CA CYS A 34 -29.93 -9.13 -3.48
C CYS A 34 -28.54 -9.66 -3.87
N LYS A 35 -27.46 -9.06 -3.34
CA LYS A 35 -26.07 -9.43 -3.67
C LYS A 35 -25.10 -9.15 -2.53
N GLU A 36 -24.00 -9.90 -2.53
CA GLU A 36 -22.87 -9.77 -1.60
C GLU A 36 -21.75 -8.84 -2.08
N ASP A 37 -21.58 -8.62 -3.39
CA ASP A 37 -20.58 -7.70 -3.96
C ASP A 37 -21.30 -6.57 -4.70
N TRP A 38 -21.09 -5.34 -4.23
CA TRP A 38 -21.73 -4.13 -4.73
C TRP A 38 -20.88 -3.35 -5.73
N HIS A 39 -19.63 -3.74 -6.01
CA HIS A 39 -18.87 -3.13 -7.09
C HIS A 39 -19.31 -3.60 -8.48
N LYS A 40 -19.84 -4.82 -8.59
CA LYS A 40 -20.05 -5.47 -9.90
C LYS A 40 -21.30 -6.35 -9.95
N GLY A 41 -21.76 -6.62 -11.18
CA GLY A 41 -22.86 -7.55 -11.42
C GLY A 41 -24.26 -7.02 -11.07
N TRP A 42 -24.41 -5.70 -11.03
CA TRP A 42 -25.71 -5.03 -11.04
C TRP A 42 -26.28 -5.00 -12.46
N ASN A 43 -27.60 -4.92 -12.57
CA ASN A 43 -28.27 -4.58 -13.81
C ASN A 43 -28.37 -3.05 -13.94
N TRP A 44 -27.80 -2.49 -15.01
CA TRP A 44 -27.76 -1.05 -15.28
C TRP A 44 -28.66 -0.60 -16.45
N ALA A 45 -29.54 -1.47 -16.96
CA ALA A 45 -30.37 -1.18 -18.13
C ALA A 45 -31.26 0.07 -17.98
N THR A 46 -31.56 0.49 -16.75
CA THR A 46 -32.38 1.68 -16.44
C THR A 46 -31.55 2.91 -16.08
N GLY A 47 -30.22 2.86 -16.22
CA GLY A 47 -29.30 3.92 -15.77
C GLY A 47 -29.05 3.95 -14.25
N THR A 48 -29.85 3.23 -13.46
CA THR A 48 -29.64 3.01 -12.01
C THR A 48 -29.34 1.54 -11.73
N ASN A 49 -28.62 1.23 -10.65
CA ASN A 49 -28.32 -0.14 -10.29
C ASN A 49 -29.59 -0.86 -9.81
N ARG A 50 -29.91 -1.96 -10.46
CA ARG A 50 -30.99 -2.88 -10.09
C ARG A 50 -30.43 -4.26 -9.81
N CYS A 51 -31.16 -5.01 -8.98
CA CYS A 51 -30.85 -6.41 -8.74
C CYS A 51 -30.72 -7.18 -10.08
N PRO A 52 -29.71 -8.06 -10.22
CA PRO A 52 -29.55 -8.87 -11.41
C PRO A 52 -30.78 -9.75 -11.63
N TRP A 53 -31.06 -10.07 -12.89
CA TRP A 53 -32.22 -10.87 -13.27
C TRP A 53 -32.24 -12.21 -12.53
N GLY A 54 -33.41 -12.59 -12.01
CA GLY A 54 -33.59 -13.84 -11.26
C GLY A 54 -33.03 -13.84 -9.83
N SER A 55 -32.43 -12.74 -9.36
CA SER A 55 -32.02 -12.63 -7.95
C SER A 55 -33.20 -12.24 -7.04
N LEU A 56 -33.17 -12.76 -5.82
CA LEU A 56 -34.15 -12.48 -4.78
C LEU A 56 -33.55 -11.52 -3.74
N CYS A 57 -34.33 -10.52 -3.32
CA CYS A 57 -34.00 -9.73 -2.15
C CYS A 57 -34.10 -10.60 -0.90
N ARG A 58 -33.03 -10.64 -0.12
CA ARG A 58 -32.92 -11.37 1.14
C ARG A 58 -32.47 -10.45 2.25
N PRO A 59 -32.80 -10.76 3.52
CA PRO A 59 -32.24 -10.04 4.66
C PRO A 59 -30.72 -9.94 4.60
N PHE A 60 -30.16 -8.81 5.03
CA PHE A 60 -28.73 -8.56 5.07
C PHE A 60 -27.99 -9.64 5.86
N ARG A 61 -28.55 -10.07 7.00
CA ARG A 61 -28.01 -11.20 7.78
C ARG A 61 -27.92 -12.53 7.04
N GLU A 62 -28.72 -12.75 6.00
CA GLU A 62 -28.63 -13.97 5.18
C GLU A 62 -27.57 -13.84 4.09
N VAL A 63 -27.40 -12.63 3.53
CA VAL A 63 -26.40 -12.37 2.49
C VAL A 63 -25.00 -12.14 3.09
N PHE A 64 -24.94 -11.55 4.28
CA PHE A 64 -23.74 -11.33 5.07
C PHE A 64 -23.94 -11.91 6.48
N PRO A 65 -23.65 -13.21 6.69
CA PRO A 65 -23.91 -13.89 7.97
C PRO A 65 -23.14 -13.34 9.16
N GLN A 66 -21.93 -12.82 8.92
CA GLN A 66 -21.09 -12.20 9.96
C GLN A 66 -20.68 -10.78 9.56
N PRO A 67 -20.32 -9.91 10.52
CA PRO A 67 -19.78 -8.58 10.21
C PRO A 67 -18.61 -8.62 9.23
N LYS A 68 -17.71 -9.59 9.38
CA LYS A 68 -16.59 -9.81 8.45
C LYS A 68 -17.07 -10.03 7.02
N ASP A 69 -18.16 -10.79 6.80
CA ASP A 69 -18.70 -11.02 5.46
C ASP A 69 -19.11 -9.71 4.81
N LEU A 70 -19.80 -8.83 5.55
CA LEU A 70 -20.18 -7.51 5.06
C LEU A 70 -18.96 -6.69 4.67
N CYS A 71 -18.08 -6.42 5.64
CA CYS A 71 -17.00 -5.45 5.45
C CYS A 71 -15.98 -5.89 4.39
N GLU A 72 -15.73 -7.20 4.28
CA GLU A 72 -14.77 -7.72 3.30
C GLU A 72 -15.38 -7.90 1.90
N LYS A 73 -16.64 -8.33 1.77
CA LYS A 73 -17.21 -8.71 0.46
C LYS A 73 -17.92 -7.56 -0.25
N ILE A 74 -18.64 -6.70 0.47
CA ILE A 74 -19.53 -5.70 -0.13
C ILE A 74 -18.83 -4.77 -1.12
N TRP A 75 -17.56 -4.44 -0.84
CA TRP A 75 -16.72 -3.63 -1.74
C TRP A 75 -15.51 -4.40 -2.27
N SER A 76 -15.68 -5.67 -2.64
CA SER A 76 -14.66 -6.54 -3.26
C SER A 76 -13.28 -6.46 -2.56
N HIS A 77 -13.25 -6.69 -1.25
CA HIS A 77 -12.05 -6.64 -0.41
C HIS A 77 -11.36 -5.27 -0.35
N SER A 78 -12.12 -4.18 -0.48
CA SER A 78 -11.60 -2.83 -0.17
C SER A 78 -11.18 -2.73 1.30
N TYR A 79 -11.96 -3.32 2.19
CA TYR A 79 -11.66 -3.43 3.62
C TYR A 79 -11.35 -4.88 4.00
N SER A 80 -10.58 -5.04 5.07
CA SER A 80 -10.40 -6.31 5.77
C SER A 80 -10.79 -6.11 7.23
N TYR A 81 -11.52 -7.08 7.77
CA TYR A 81 -11.90 -7.08 9.18
C TYR A 81 -10.65 -7.26 10.05
N SER A 82 -10.43 -6.34 10.99
CA SER A 82 -9.33 -6.46 11.94
C SER A 82 -9.85 -6.77 13.34
N ARG A 83 -9.01 -7.44 14.13
CA ARG A 83 -9.25 -7.66 15.57
C ARG A 83 -8.94 -6.44 16.44
N TRP A 84 -8.42 -5.38 15.83
CA TRP A 84 -7.98 -4.20 16.56
C TRP A 84 -9.17 -3.29 16.84
N GLN A 85 -9.20 -2.77 18.05
CA GLN A 85 -10.25 -1.85 18.47
C GLN A 85 -9.93 -0.42 18.04
N ARG A 86 -10.95 0.44 18.01
CA ARG A 86 -10.78 1.90 17.89
C ARG A 86 -9.73 2.44 18.86
N GLY A 87 -8.99 3.46 18.42
CA GLY A 87 -7.92 4.08 19.22
C GLY A 87 -6.62 3.27 19.34
N SER A 88 -6.57 2.00 18.91
CA SER A 88 -5.36 1.17 18.97
C SER A 88 -4.18 1.67 18.12
N GLY A 89 -4.44 2.57 17.16
CA GLY A 89 -3.47 2.99 16.15
C GLY A 89 -3.10 1.87 15.15
N ARG A 90 -3.87 0.77 15.11
CA ARG A 90 -3.61 -0.40 14.26
C ARG A 90 -4.73 -0.72 13.26
N CYS A 91 -5.80 0.05 13.25
CA CYS A 91 -6.92 -0.09 12.33
C CYS A 91 -7.48 1.29 11.95
N ILE A 92 -8.05 1.37 10.77
CA ILE A 92 -8.72 2.56 10.25
C ILE A 92 -10.12 2.65 10.85
N GLN A 93 -10.47 3.82 11.35
CA GLN A 93 -11.79 4.19 11.83
C GLN A 93 -12.53 4.90 10.69
N MET A 94 -13.75 4.46 10.39
CA MET A 94 -14.63 5.13 9.44
C MET A 94 -15.32 6.34 10.08
N TRP A 95 -15.58 6.26 11.38
CA TRP A 95 -16.20 7.35 12.14
C TRP A 95 -15.32 7.78 13.31
N PHE A 96 -15.12 9.08 13.45
CA PHE A 96 -14.38 9.70 14.55
C PHE A 96 -14.79 11.17 14.69
N ASP A 97 -14.59 11.72 15.87
CA ASP A 97 -14.83 13.14 16.14
C ASP A 97 -13.66 13.98 15.58
N PRO A 98 -13.89 14.86 14.58
CA PRO A 98 -12.83 15.68 14.02
C PRO A 98 -12.21 16.66 15.03
N ALA A 99 -12.93 17.05 16.09
CA ALA A 99 -12.40 17.92 17.13
C ALA A 99 -11.28 17.25 17.95
N GLN A 100 -11.25 15.91 17.99
CA GLN A 100 -10.21 15.10 18.63
C GLN A 100 -9.07 14.73 17.67
N GLY A 101 -9.11 15.25 16.43
CA GLY A 101 -8.14 14.96 15.37
C GLY A 101 -8.43 13.66 14.62
N ASN A 102 -7.70 13.44 13.52
CA ASN A 102 -7.89 12.25 12.69
C ASN A 102 -7.03 11.07 13.18
N PRO A 103 -7.63 10.01 13.75
CA PRO A 103 -6.88 8.87 14.29
C PRO A 103 -6.25 8.00 13.19
N ASN A 104 -6.67 8.14 11.93
CA ASN A 104 -6.15 7.34 10.83
C ASN A 104 -4.75 7.76 10.37
N VAL A 105 -4.29 8.96 10.75
CA VAL A 105 -2.94 9.46 10.42
C VAL A 105 -1.87 8.54 11.01
N VAL A 106 -2.01 8.14 12.27
CA VAL A 106 -1.02 7.26 12.93
C VAL A 106 -1.06 5.85 12.36
N VAL A 107 -2.25 5.37 11.99
CA VAL A 107 -2.46 4.04 11.38
C VAL A 107 -1.80 3.98 10.00
N ALA A 108 -2.01 5.00 9.16
CA ALA A 108 -1.40 5.09 7.84
C ALA A 108 0.13 5.10 7.93
N LYS A 109 0.68 5.91 8.85
CA LYS A 109 2.13 5.94 9.12
C LYS A 109 2.66 4.59 9.57
N TYR A 110 1.96 3.91 10.48
CA TYR A 110 2.33 2.58 10.97
C TYR A 110 2.42 1.55 9.83
N TYR A 111 1.39 1.45 8.99
CA TYR A 111 1.39 0.48 7.88
C TYR A 111 2.35 0.85 6.74
N ALA A 112 2.55 2.14 6.47
CA ALA A 112 3.55 2.59 5.51
C ALA A 112 4.97 2.22 5.97
N TRP A 113 5.29 2.45 7.25
CA TRP A 113 6.57 2.05 7.84
C TRP A 113 6.74 0.53 7.83
N LYS A 114 5.72 -0.22 8.28
CA LYS A 114 5.74 -1.69 8.30
C LYS A 114 5.99 -2.29 6.91
N ARG A 115 5.39 -1.71 5.86
CA ARG A 115 5.60 -2.14 4.47
C ARG A 115 7.03 -1.87 3.99
N ARG A 116 7.63 -0.75 4.38
CA ARG A 116 9.03 -0.44 4.03
C ARG A 116 10.03 -1.36 4.71
N THR A 117 9.73 -1.79 5.94
CA THR A 117 10.68 -2.59 6.74
C THR A 117 10.52 -4.10 6.55
N SER A 118 9.42 -4.57 5.96
CA SER A 118 9.18 -5.99 5.71
C SER A 118 10.21 -6.57 4.71
N PRO A 119 10.83 -7.73 5.00
CA PRO A 119 11.86 -8.35 4.13
C PRO A 119 11.43 -8.57 2.69
N SER A 120 10.16 -8.92 2.45
CA SER A 120 9.59 -9.17 1.12
C SER A 120 9.60 -7.97 0.16
N TRP A 121 9.81 -6.75 0.65
CA TRP A 121 9.94 -5.54 -0.17
C TRP A 121 11.39 -5.13 -0.45
N ARG A 122 12.37 -5.63 0.32
CA ARG A 122 13.80 -5.32 0.05
C ARG A 122 14.28 -5.96 -1.25
N ASP A 123 13.72 -7.11 -1.61
CA ASP A 123 14.03 -7.80 -2.87
C ASP A 123 13.49 -7.07 -4.11
N ASN A 124 12.51 -6.16 -3.95
CA ASN A 124 11.92 -5.38 -5.06
C ASN A 124 12.47 -3.95 -5.17
N LEU A 125 13.40 -3.55 -4.29
CA LEU A 125 14.08 -2.24 -4.30
C LEU A 125 15.59 -2.35 -4.61
N ALA A 126 16.16 -3.55 -4.58
CA ALA A 126 17.51 -3.82 -5.08
C ALA A 126 17.43 -4.29 -6.54
N PRO A 127 17.29 -3.34 -7.48
CA PRO A 127 18.37 -3.23 -8.45
C PRO A 127 18.63 -1.77 -8.87
N GLU A 128 18.87 -0.84 -7.95
CA GLU A 128 19.42 0.46 -8.35
C GLU A 128 20.28 1.20 -7.31
N LEU A 129 20.66 0.54 -6.21
CA LEU A 129 21.59 1.11 -5.22
C LEU A 129 22.92 0.34 -5.09
N ASP A 130 23.29 -0.45 -6.11
CA ASP A 130 24.63 -1.06 -6.21
C ASP A 130 25.47 -0.49 -7.36
N ARG A 131 25.02 0.61 -7.99
CA ARG A 131 25.80 1.31 -9.05
C ARG A 131 26.48 2.60 -8.61
N ALA A 132 26.47 2.91 -7.31
CA ALA A 132 27.24 4.02 -6.76
C ALA A 132 28.69 3.59 -6.47
N CYS A 133 29.57 3.87 -7.44
CA CYS A 133 31.03 3.98 -7.32
C CYS A 133 31.78 2.84 -6.61
N SER A 134 32.21 1.85 -7.37
CA SER A 134 33.48 1.17 -7.05
C SER A 134 34.62 2.19 -7.21
N PRO A 135 35.45 2.45 -6.19
CA PRO A 135 36.69 3.18 -6.42
C PRO A 135 37.57 2.31 -7.32
N LEU A 136 37.95 2.82 -8.48
CA LEU A 136 38.98 2.19 -9.30
C LEU A 136 40.25 2.08 -8.43
N PRO A 137 40.84 0.89 -8.26
CA PRO A 137 42.18 0.81 -7.72
C PRO A 137 43.10 1.48 -8.75
N TRP A 138 43.80 2.54 -8.34
CA TRP A 138 44.99 2.99 -9.04
C TRP A 138 46.12 2.00 -8.73
N PRO A 139 46.66 1.32 -9.75
CA PRO A 139 48.07 0.98 -9.68
C PRO A 139 48.81 1.54 -10.89
N GLY A 140 49.77 2.42 -10.58
CA GLY A 140 51.11 2.34 -11.14
C GLY A 140 51.27 2.62 -12.63
N LEU A 141 51.25 3.89 -13.01
CA LEU A 141 51.95 4.37 -14.20
C LEU A 141 52.56 5.75 -13.98
N VAL A 142 53.20 5.92 -12.83
CA VAL A 142 54.14 7.01 -12.58
C VAL A 142 55.39 6.40 -11.96
N LEU A 143 56.32 5.96 -12.79
CA LEU A 143 57.76 5.83 -12.52
C LEU A 143 58.46 5.21 -13.74
N LEU A 144 58.66 6.01 -14.78
CA LEU A 144 59.76 5.82 -15.72
C LEU A 144 60.33 7.20 -16.06
N VAL A 145 61.02 7.80 -15.09
CA VAL A 145 62.03 8.83 -15.36
C VAL A 145 63.35 8.09 -15.57
N PRO A 146 63.94 8.05 -16.77
CA PRO A 146 65.28 7.52 -16.92
C PRO A 146 66.27 8.59 -16.43
N LEU A 147 66.81 8.36 -15.24
CA LEU A 147 68.02 9.01 -14.75
C LEU A 147 69.20 8.53 -15.62
N VAL A 148 69.47 9.26 -16.71
CA VAL A 148 70.78 9.22 -17.36
C VAL A 148 71.73 10.05 -16.49
N LEU A 149 72.47 9.35 -15.63
CA LEU A 149 73.72 9.88 -15.09
C LEU A 149 74.75 9.92 -16.24
N VAL A 150 75.56 10.98 -16.23
CA VAL A 150 77.02 10.99 -16.48
C VAL A 150 77.43 12.22 -17.33
N VAL A 151 77.93 13.22 -16.61
CA VAL A 151 79.17 13.99 -16.87
C VAL A 151 79.33 14.65 -18.24
N THR A 152 79.35 15.99 -18.27
CA THR A 152 80.48 16.79 -18.77
C THR A 152 80.32 18.27 -18.43
N PHE A 153 81.39 18.86 -17.89
CA PHE A 153 81.84 20.26 -17.99
C PHE A 153 80.79 21.37 -17.82
N GLY A 154 80.78 22.14 -16.73
CA GLY A 154 81.87 23.05 -16.41
C GLY A 154 81.83 24.29 -17.30
N ARG A 155 81.28 25.40 -16.81
CA ARG A 155 81.78 26.74 -17.17
C ARG A 155 81.49 27.77 -16.09
N SER A 156 82.61 28.34 -15.65
CA SER A 156 82.81 29.35 -14.62
C SER A 156 82.26 30.73 -15.01
N TRP A 157 81.95 31.49 -13.96
CA TRP A 157 81.96 32.95 -13.78
C TRP A 157 81.81 33.91 -14.97
N LYS A 158 80.86 34.84 -14.80
CA LYS A 158 81.13 36.27 -14.63
C LYS A 158 80.27 36.83 -13.50
#